data_AF-A0A497FTX2-F1
#
_entry.id   AF-A0A497FTX2-F1
#
_cell.length_a   1.000
_cell.length_b   1.000
_cell.length_c   1.000
_cell.angle_alpha   90.00
_cell.angle_beta   90.00
_cell.angle_gamma   90.00
#
_symmetry.space_group_name_H-M   'P 1'
#
loop_
_entity.id
_entity.type
_entity.pdbx_description
1 polymer ?
#
loop_
_entity_poly.entity_id
_entity_poly.type
_entity_poly.pdbx_seq_one_letter_code
_entity_poly.pdbx_strand_id
1 'polypeptide(L)'
;MKAAVFDLDGVLFNVNERLRKCLSEVGASSVEEMSREQKKLFWKIFLSTKYMHLDKPNKELINYISELKSKGIRIIIITGRREDTQKEYTLKQLKEAGISFDEIYFRPANYFRKDYEFKAEVVEKLIEKGYEIVEFWDDSERVVEKMKKVLRGAKIVHYIIVSG
;
A
#
# COMPACT_ATOMS: atom_id res chain seq x y z
N MET A 1 5.17 -0.88 -22.00
CA MET A 1 4.80 0.46 -21.49
C MET A 1 5.50 0.68 -20.16
N LYS A 2 6.08 1.86 -19.89
CA LYS A 2 6.76 2.11 -18.60
C LYS A 2 5.74 2.37 -17.48
N ALA A 3 5.96 1.76 -16.31
CA ALA A 3 5.11 1.96 -15.14
C ALA A 3 5.91 2.13 -13.85
N ALA A 4 5.39 2.94 -12.95
CA ALA A 4 5.83 3.05 -11.58
C ALA A 4 4.76 2.46 -10.65
N VAL A 5 5.20 1.63 -9.71
CA VAL A 5 4.33 0.93 -8.76
C VAL A 5 4.47 1.55 -7.39
N PHE A 6 3.34 1.82 -6.73
CA PHE A 6 3.29 2.37 -5.38
C PHE A 6 2.43 1.50 -4.48
N ASP A 7 2.95 1.17 -3.29
CA ASP A 7 2.12 0.79 -2.17
C ASP A 7 1.28 1.98 -1.67
N LEU A 8 0.27 1.70 -0.86
CA LEU A 8 -0.65 2.70 -0.35
C LEU A 8 -0.44 3.02 1.13
N ASP A 9 -0.42 2.02 2.02
CA ASP A 9 -0.39 2.24 3.46
C ASP A 9 1.06 2.34 3.94
N GLY A 10 1.49 3.52 4.40
CA GLY A 10 2.90 3.78 4.73
C GLY A 10 3.68 4.46 3.59
N VAL A 11 3.09 4.56 2.39
CA VAL A 11 3.68 5.24 1.23
C VAL A 11 2.81 6.42 0.80
N LEU A 12 1.70 6.18 0.09
CA LEU A 12 0.80 7.24 -0.38
C LEU A 12 -0.09 7.81 0.72
N PHE A 13 -0.36 7.03 1.76
CA PHE A 13 -1.08 7.45 2.95
C PHE A 13 -0.30 7.10 4.21
N ASN A 14 -0.12 8.08 5.09
CA ASN A 14 0.33 7.85 6.44
C ASN A 14 -0.85 7.32 7.28
N VAL A 15 -0.72 6.09 7.78
CA VAL A 15 -1.76 5.37 8.53
C VAL A 15 -1.49 5.32 10.05
N ASN A 16 -0.53 6.11 10.56
CA ASN A 16 -0.11 6.04 11.96
C ASN A 16 -1.25 6.36 12.94
N GLU A 17 -2.09 7.34 12.61
CA GLU A 17 -3.25 7.69 13.46
C GLU A 17 -4.30 6.57 13.46
N ARG A 18 -4.55 5.92 12.30
CA ARG A 18 -5.41 4.75 12.19
C ARG A 18 -4.88 3.60 13.04
N LEU A 19 -3.57 3.31 12.94
CA LEU A 19 -2.90 2.30 13.74
C LEU A 19 -3.05 2.59 15.23
N ARG A 20 -2.75 3.82 15.67
CA ARG A 20 -2.84 4.25 17.07
C ARG A 20 -4.25 4.10 17.64
N LYS A 21 -5.28 4.45 16.87
CA LYS A 21 -6.68 4.24 17.29
C LYS A 21 -7.06 2.77 17.39
N CYS A 22 -6.62 1.93 16.45
CA CYS A 22 -6.85 0.49 16.52
C CYS A 22 -6.18 -0.15 17.74
N LEU A 23 -4.92 0.23 18.01
CA LEU A 23 -4.15 -0.21 19.20
C LEU A 23 -4.86 0.19 20.50
N SER A 24 -5.25 1.46 20.60
CA SER A 24 -5.98 1.99 21.76
C SER A 24 -7.31 1.28 21.99
N GLU A 25 -8.06 0.93 20.94
CA GLU A 25 -9.36 0.28 21.07
C GLU A 25 -9.25 -1.15 21.61
N VAL A 26 -8.17 -1.86 21.30
CA VAL A 26 -7.94 -3.22 21.83
C VAL A 26 -7.13 -3.23 23.13
N GLY A 27 -6.81 -2.05 23.67
CA GLY A 27 -6.03 -1.91 24.90
C GLY A 27 -4.59 -2.41 24.78
N ALA A 28 -3.93 -2.17 23.64
CA ALA A 28 -2.56 -2.61 23.39
C ALA A 28 -1.64 -1.44 23.00
N SER A 29 -0.35 -1.57 23.32
CA SER A 29 0.69 -0.59 22.96
C SER A 29 1.35 -0.91 21.62
N SER A 30 1.43 -2.19 21.26
CA SER A 30 2.04 -2.70 20.03
C SER A 30 1.31 -3.95 19.55
N VAL A 31 1.48 -4.34 18.28
CA VAL A 31 0.85 -5.57 17.74
C VAL A 31 1.54 -6.81 18.29
N GLU A 32 2.83 -6.71 18.59
CA GLU A 32 3.71 -7.79 19.05
C GLU A 32 3.26 -8.32 20.42
N GLU A 33 2.92 -7.40 21.33
CA GLU A 33 2.53 -7.68 22.73
C GLU A 33 1.09 -8.19 22.89
N MET A 34 0.26 -8.09 21.86
CA MET A 34 -1.15 -8.49 21.95
C MET A 34 -1.34 -10.00 22.16
N SER A 35 -2.34 -10.34 22.98
CA SER A 35 -2.91 -11.69 23.04
C SER A 35 -3.51 -12.11 21.69
N ARG A 36 -3.84 -13.40 21.54
CA ARG A 36 -4.46 -13.91 20.31
C ARG A 36 -5.82 -13.26 20.03
N GLU A 37 -6.60 -13.05 21.08
CA GLU A 37 -7.93 -12.42 21.04
C GLU A 37 -7.82 -10.95 20.66
N GLN A 38 -6.84 -10.23 21.25
CA GLN A 38 -6.54 -8.85 20.90
C GLN A 38 -6.09 -8.72 19.45
N LYS A 39 -5.19 -9.59 18.96
CA LYS A 39 -4.78 -9.62 17.54
C LYS A 39 -5.96 -9.82 16.62
N LYS A 40 -6.85 -10.77 16.94
CA LYS A 40 -8.06 -11.02 16.14
C LYS A 40 -8.96 -9.79 16.06
N LEU A 41 -9.20 -9.12 17.18
CA LEU A 41 -10.03 -7.91 17.22
C LEU A 41 -9.34 -6.73 16.51
N PHE A 42 -8.04 -6.55 16.74
CA PHE A 42 -7.24 -5.52 16.11
C PHE A 42 -7.32 -5.62 14.58
N TRP A 43 -7.04 -6.80 14.02
CA TRP A 43 -7.11 -6.99 12.57
C TRP A 43 -8.53 -6.85 12.02
N LYS A 44 -9.56 -7.25 12.79
CA LYS A 44 -10.96 -6.99 12.42
C LYS A 44 -11.25 -5.50 12.29
N ILE A 45 -10.70 -4.66 13.18
CA ILE A 45 -10.89 -3.21 13.16
C ILE A 45 -10.02 -2.56 12.08
N PHE A 46 -8.72 -2.87 12.04
CA PHE A 46 -7.76 -2.25 11.12
C PHE A 46 -8.06 -2.55 9.64
N LEU A 47 -8.60 -3.74 9.35
CA LEU A 47 -9.04 -4.12 8.00
C LEU A 47 -10.47 -3.67 7.68
N SER A 48 -11.12 -2.90 8.56
CA SER A 48 -12.41 -2.25 8.33
C SER A 48 -12.23 -0.78 7.93
N THR A 49 -13.34 -0.11 7.59
CA THR A 49 -13.34 1.33 7.28
C THR A 49 -13.38 2.24 8.50
N LYS A 50 -13.55 1.68 9.72
CA LYS A 50 -13.86 2.43 10.95
C LYS A 50 -12.97 3.64 11.19
N TYR A 51 -11.66 3.49 10.97
CA TYR A 51 -10.67 4.53 11.23
C TYR A 51 -9.89 4.98 9.99
N MET A 52 -10.30 4.59 8.78
CA MET A 52 -9.61 4.99 7.55
C MET A 52 -9.67 6.51 7.32
N HIS A 53 -10.68 7.22 7.86
CA HIS A 53 -10.76 8.68 7.82
C HIS A 53 -9.56 9.41 8.47
N LEU A 54 -8.73 8.69 9.24
CA LEU A 54 -7.54 9.24 9.89
C LEU A 54 -6.28 9.12 9.03
N ASP A 55 -6.34 8.40 7.91
CA ASP A 55 -5.19 8.25 7.02
C ASP A 55 -4.91 9.60 6.33
N LYS A 56 -3.64 10.04 6.34
CA LYS A 56 -3.23 11.34 5.80
C LYS A 56 -2.49 11.16 4.48
N PRO A 57 -2.89 11.83 3.39
CA PRO A 57 -2.21 11.70 2.10
C PRO A 57 -0.80 12.29 2.14
N ASN A 58 0.12 11.64 1.44
CA ASN A 58 1.50 12.09 1.28
C ASN A 58 1.64 13.08 0.12
N LYS A 59 1.64 14.38 0.45
CA LYS A 59 1.65 15.46 -0.55
C LYS A 59 2.90 15.45 -1.45
N GLU A 60 4.05 15.04 -0.94
CA GLU A 60 5.28 14.99 -1.73
C GLU A 60 5.17 13.93 -2.82
N LEU A 61 4.68 12.73 -2.49
CA LEU A 61 4.46 11.68 -3.48
C LEU A 61 3.32 11.98 -4.46
N ILE A 62 2.31 12.76 -4.06
CA ILE A 62 1.26 13.23 -4.98
C ILE A 62 1.85 14.07 -6.12
N ASN A 63 2.75 15.01 -5.78
CA ASN A 63 3.44 15.83 -6.77
C ASN A 63 4.33 14.95 -7.66
N TYR A 64 5.09 14.03 -7.05
CA TYR A 64 5.95 13.11 -7.79
C TYR A 64 5.17 12.21 -8.77
N ILE A 65 4.01 11.67 -8.35
CA ILE A 65 3.11 10.91 -9.22
C ILE A 65 2.70 11.75 -10.44
N SER A 66 2.37 13.02 -10.23
CA SER A 66 1.96 13.93 -11.31
C SER A 66 3.10 14.16 -12.32
N GLU A 67 4.34 14.29 -11.83
CA GLU A 67 5.53 14.38 -12.68
C GLU A 67 5.83 13.09 -13.47
N LEU A 68 5.64 11.92 -12.85
CA LEU A 68 5.79 10.65 -13.55
C LEU A 68 4.76 10.52 -14.67
N LYS A 69 3.50 10.89 -14.41
CA LYS A 69 2.45 10.89 -15.43
C LYS A 69 2.75 11.85 -16.59
N SER A 70 3.29 13.04 -16.32
CA SER A 70 3.65 13.99 -17.39
C SER A 70 4.79 13.47 -18.28
N LYS A 71 5.62 12.55 -17.78
CA LYS A 71 6.65 11.82 -18.53
C LYS A 71 6.12 10.58 -19.26
N GLY A 72 4.80 10.36 -19.26
CA GLY A 72 4.16 9.20 -19.88
C GLY A 72 4.34 7.89 -19.11
N ILE A 73 4.74 7.95 -17.83
CA ILE A 73 4.85 6.78 -16.96
C ILE A 73 3.48 6.46 -16.39
N ARG A 74 3.07 5.20 -16.53
CA ARG A 74 1.80 4.68 -16.00
C ARG A 74 1.93 4.49 -14.49
N ILE A 75 0.90 4.87 -13.75
CA ILE A 75 0.89 4.78 -12.29
C ILE A 75 0.03 3.60 -11.87
N ILE A 76 0.66 2.63 -11.20
CA ILE A 76 -0.01 1.43 -10.73
C ILE A 76 0.07 1.40 -9.21
N ILE A 77 -1.06 1.15 -8.56
CA ILE A 77 -1.12 0.98 -7.11
C ILE A 77 -1.30 -0.51 -6.80
N ILE A 78 -0.50 -1.06 -5.91
CA ILE A 78 -0.71 -2.42 -5.37
C ILE A 78 -0.80 -2.30 -3.85
N THR A 79 -1.92 -2.70 -3.25
CA THR A 79 -2.17 -2.47 -1.83
C THR A 79 -2.54 -3.76 -1.10
N GLY A 80 -2.04 -3.89 0.14
CA GLY A 80 -2.47 -4.92 1.07
C GLY A 80 -3.91 -4.72 1.57
N ARG A 81 -4.53 -3.56 1.33
CA ARG A 81 -5.93 -3.30 1.66
C ARG A 81 -6.85 -4.30 0.97
N ARG A 82 -7.86 -4.74 1.72
CA ARG A 82 -8.80 -5.77 1.29
C ARG A 82 -9.81 -5.23 0.29
N GLU A 83 -10.02 -5.97 -0.79
CA GLU A 83 -11.02 -5.65 -1.81
C GLU A 83 -12.45 -5.62 -1.23
N ASP A 84 -12.78 -6.57 -0.36
CA ASP A 84 -14.14 -6.77 0.17
C ASP A 84 -14.54 -5.77 1.26
N THR A 85 -13.58 -5.11 1.92
CA THR A 85 -13.89 -4.22 3.04
C THR A 85 -13.39 -2.79 2.87
N GLN A 86 -12.31 -2.54 2.12
CA GLN A 86 -11.63 -1.24 2.10
C GLN A 86 -11.62 -0.56 0.73
N LYS A 87 -12.00 -1.26 -0.35
CA LYS A 87 -11.89 -0.76 -1.73
C LYS A 87 -12.62 0.56 -1.95
N GLU A 88 -13.91 0.61 -1.67
CA GLU A 88 -14.73 1.81 -1.91
C GLU A 88 -14.21 3.03 -1.16
N TYR A 89 -13.87 2.86 0.12
CA TYR A 89 -13.31 3.92 0.94
C TYR A 89 -11.94 4.39 0.42
N THR A 90 -11.09 3.44 0.00
CA THR A 90 -9.77 3.74 -0.56
C THR A 90 -9.88 4.56 -1.85
N LEU A 91 -10.78 4.19 -2.75
CA LEU A 91 -11.03 4.93 -3.99
C LEU A 91 -11.51 6.36 -3.72
N LYS A 92 -12.35 6.55 -2.69
CA LYS A 92 -12.76 7.87 -2.23
C LYS A 92 -11.57 8.69 -1.72
N GLN A 93 -10.72 8.11 -0.86
CA GLN A 93 -9.53 8.80 -0.35
C GLN A 93 -8.55 9.20 -1.45
N LEU A 94 -8.29 8.31 -2.42
CA LEU A 94 -7.44 8.60 -3.57
C LEU A 94 -7.99 9.78 -4.38
N LYS A 95 -9.30 9.81 -4.62
CA LYS A 95 -9.98 10.91 -5.31
C LYS A 95 -9.89 12.22 -4.54
N GLU A 96 -10.17 12.22 -3.24
CA GLU A 96 -10.12 13.41 -2.38
C GLU A 96 -8.69 13.96 -2.25
N ALA A 97 -7.69 13.08 -2.25
CA ALA A 97 -6.28 13.45 -2.23
C ALA A 97 -5.74 13.92 -3.59
N GLY A 98 -6.51 13.81 -4.67
CA GLY A 98 -6.07 14.16 -6.02
C GLY A 98 -5.04 13.18 -6.63
N ILE A 99 -4.97 11.94 -6.13
CA ILE A 99 -4.04 10.93 -6.63
C ILE A 99 -4.62 10.29 -7.90
N SER A 100 -4.01 10.59 -9.05
CA SER A 100 -4.35 9.96 -10.33
C SER A 100 -3.54 8.67 -10.53
N PHE A 101 -4.22 7.57 -10.86
CA PHE A 101 -3.62 6.28 -11.16
C PHE A 101 -4.25 5.67 -12.42
N ASP A 102 -3.54 4.73 -13.05
CA ASP A 102 -3.96 4.03 -14.24
C ASP A 102 -4.57 2.66 -13.90
N GLU A 103 -3.98 1.94 -12.93
CA GLU A 103 -4.49 0.66 -12.42
C GLU A 103 -4.30 0.57 -10.91
N ILE A 104 -5.19 -0.15 -10.23
CA ILE A 104 -5.07 -0.44 -8.79
C ILE A 104 -5.44 -1.91 -8.52
N TYR A 105 -4.62 -2.57 -7.71
CA TYR A 105 -4.77 -3.97 -7.33
C TYR A 105 -4.92 -4.07 -5.82
N PHE A 106 -6.13 -4.43 -5.39
CA PHE A 106 -6.46 -4.73 -3.99
C PHE A 106 -6.17 -6.19 -3.68
N ARG A 107 -5.89 -6.49 -2.40
CA ARG A 107 -5.79 -7.86 -1.93
C ARG A 107 -7.17 -8.54 -2.01
N PRO A 108 -7.32 -9.66 -2.74
CA PRO A 108 -8.59 -10.36 -2.85
C PRO A 108 -9.09 -10.89 -1.50
N ALA A 109 -10.41 -11.04 -1.38
CA ALA A 109 -11.00 -11.76 -0.25
C ALA A 109 -10.43 -13.19 -0.17
N ASN A 110 -10.28 -13.69 1.06
CA ASN A 110 -9.74 -15.04 1.34
C ASN A 110 -8.29 -15.29 0.81
N TYR A 111 -7.51 -14.22 0.59
CA TYR A 111 -6.10 -14.34 0.24
C TYR A 111 -5.20 -14.31 1.49
N PHE A 112 -4.68 -15.47 1.89
CA PHE A 112 -3.95 -15.65 3.15
C PHE A 112 -2.42 -15.64 3.04
N ARG A 113 -1.88 -15.57 1.81
CA ARG A 113 -0.41 -15.54 1.60
C ARG A 113 0.17 -14.17 1.98
N LYS A 114 1.48 -14.13 2.20
CA LYS A 114 2.17 -12.94 2.72
C LYS A 114 2.15 -11.81 1.69
N ASP A 115 2.31 -10.57 2.17
CA ASP A 115 2.21 -9.37 1.31
C ASP A 115 3.22 -9.32 0.17
N TYR A 116 4.47 -9.71 0.44
CA TYR A 116 5.48 -9.81 -0.60
C TYR A 116 5.17 -10.89 -1.65
N GLU A 117 4.38 -11.92 -1.32
CA GLU A 117 3.97 -12.94 -2.29
C GLU A 117 2.87 -12.40 -3.18
N PHE A 118 1.84 -11.79 -2.58
CA PHE A 118 0.75 -11.14 -3.30
C PHE A 118 1.29 -10.09 -4.29
N LYS A 119 2.14 -9.17 -3.80
CA LYS A 119 2.70 -8.10 -4.64
C LYS A 119 3.60 -8.64 -5.74
N ALA A 120 4.38 -9.70 -5.49
CA ALA A 120 5.17 -10.36 -6.52
C ALA A 120 4.29 -10.95 -7.64
N GLU A 121 3.21 -11.65 -7.30
CA GLU A 121 2.28 -12.21 -8.29
C GLU A 121 1.62 -11.14 -9.14
N VAL A 122 1.24 -10.00 -8.54
CA VAL A 122 0.68 -8.88 -9.29
C VAL A 122 1.73 -8.28 -10.23
N VAL A 123 2.98 -8.11 -9.76
CA VAL A 123 4.09 -7.61 -10.60
C VAL A 123 4.37 -8.55 -11.76
N GLU A 124 4.41 -9.86 -11.54
CA GLU A 124 4.60 -10.86 -12.61
C GLU A 124 3.50 -10.73 -13.68
N LYS A 125 2.24 -10.62 -13.28
CA LYS A 125 1.11 -10.38 -14.19
C LYS A 125 1.23 -9.06 -14.96
N LEU A 126 1.75 -8.01 -14.33
CA LEU A 126 1.97 -6.72 -15.00
C LEU A 126 3.06 -6.83 -16.08
N ILE A 127 4.14 -7.56 -15.80
CA ILE A 127 5.21 -7.84 -16.76
C ILE A 127 4.66 -8.66 -17.93
N GLU A 128 3.85 -9.69 -17.67
CA GLU A 128 3.18 -10.49 -18.70
C GLU A 128 2.24 -9.65 -19.57
N LYS A 129 1.59 -8.63 -18.99
CA LYS A 129 0.78 -7.62 -19.72
C LYS A 129 1.62 -6.64 -20.55
N GLY A 130 2.95 -6.71 -20.51
CA GLY A 130 3.85 -5.84 -21.28
C GLY A 130 4.24 -4.55 -20.56
N TYR A 131 4.09 -4.47 -19.24
CA TYR A 131 4.64 -3.38 -18.45
C TYR A 131 6.15 -3.56 -18.19
N GLU A 132 6.89 -2.49 -18.40
CA GLU A 132 8.26 -2.32 -17.92
C GLU A 132 8.17 -1.55 -16.60
N ILE A 133 8.32 -2.25 -15.47
CA ILE A 133 8.30 -1.59 -14.16
C ILE A 133 9.62 -0.87 -13.94
N VAL A 134 9.58 0.46 -13.94
CA VAL A 134 10.78 1.32 -13.79
C VAL A 134 11.01 1.75 -12.35
N GLU A 135 9.95 1.84 -11.55
CA GLU A 135 10.03 2.15 -10.11
C GLU A 135 9.06 1.28 -9.30
N PHE A 136 9.46 0.93 -8.08
CA PHE A 136 8.61 0.24 -7.10
C PHE A 136 8.83 0.85 -5.72
N TRP A 137 7.77 1.32 -5.09
CA TRP A 137 7.79 2.01 -3.78
C TRP A 137 6.99 1.23 -2.75
N ASP A 138 7.61 0.88 -1.63
CA ASP A 138 6.98 0.13 -0.53
C ASP A 138 7.63 0.48 0.80
N ASP A 139 6.87 0.47 1.89
CA ASP A 139 7.38 0.69 3.25
C ASP A 139 7.86 -0.61 3.91
N SER A 140 7.46 -1.77 3.38
CA SER A 140 7.86 -3.07 3.91
C SER A 140 9.21 -3.52 3.37
N GLU A 141 10.19 -3.67 4.26
CA GLU A 141 11.51 -4.21 3.93
C GLU A 141 11.41 -5.58 3.23
N ARG A 142 10.51 -6.46 3.70
CA ARG A 142 10.31 -7.80 3.10
C ARG A 142 9.78 -7.72 1.67
N VAL A 143 8.93 -6.75 1.35
CA VAL A 143 8.45 -6.53 -0.01
C VAL A 143 9.58 -5.98 -0.88
N VAL A 144 10.31 -4.99 -0.38
CA VAL A 144 11.48 -4.40 -1.06
C VAL A 144 12.51 -5.47 -1.41
N GLU A 145 12.89 -6.33 -0.48
CA GLU A 145 13.83 -7.43 -0.71
C GLU A 145 13.33 -8.41 -1.77
N LYS A 146 12.02 -8.73 -1.74
CA LYS A 146 11.41 -9.59 -2.76
C LYS A 146 11.43 -8.90 -4.13
N MET A 147 11.10 -7.61 -4.21
CA MET A 147 11.08 -6.87 -5.47
C MET A 147 12.47 -6.68 -6.08
N LYS A 148 13.51 -6.48 -5.27
CA LYS A 148 14.91 -6.47 -5.75
C LYS A 148 15.30 -7.75 -6.49
N LYS A 149 14.72 -8.90 -6.12
CA LYS A 149 14.97 -10.20 -6.76
C LYS A 149 14.15 -10.38 -8.05
N VAL A 150 12.94 -9.84 -8.08
CA VAL A 150 11.99 -9.98 -9.20
C VAL A 150 12.27 -8.96 -10.31
N LEU A 151 12.54 -7.71 -9.96
CA LEU A 151 12.68 -6.59 -10.87
C LEU A 151 14.15 -6.20 -11.08
N ARG A 152 14.80 -6.81 -12.07
CA ARG A 152 16.19 -6.49 -12.43
C ARG A 152 16.23 -5.17 -13.24
N GLY A 153 16.73 -4.10 -12.64
CA GLY A 153 16.91 -2.79 -13.30
C GLY A 153 15.88 -1.72 -12.94
N ALA A 154 14.84 -2.06 -12.17
CA ALA A 154 13.93 -1.07 -11.61
C ALA A 154 14.56 -0.36 -10.41
N LYS A 155 14.21 0.91 -10.21
CA LYS A 155 14.48 1.65 -8.97
C LYS A 155 13.54 1.13 -7.88
N ILE A 156 14.08 0.39 -6.92
CA ILE A 156 13.31 -0.09 -5.76
C ILE A 156 13.54 0.84 -4.59
N VAL A 157 12.47 1.47 -4.10
CA VAL A 157 12.50 2.42 -3.00
C VAL A 157 11.86 1.81 -1.77
N HIS A 158 12.65 1.70 -0.70
CA HIS A 158 12.13 1.46 0.65
C HIS A 158 11.72 2.80 1.23
N TYR A 159 10.43 3.09 1.23
CA TYR A 159 9.92 4.38 1.69
C TYR A 159 9.63 4.34 3.19
N ILE A 160 10.33 5.17 3.95
CA ILE A 160 10.12 5.27 5.40
C ILE A 160 9.58 6.67 5.68
N ILE A 161 8.39 6.73 6.27
CA ILE A 161 7.84 8.00 6.75
C ILE A 161 8.70 8.44 7.94
N VAL A 162 9.54 9.44 7.72
CA VAL A 162 10.28 10.09 8.81
C VAL A 162 9.26 10.95 9.56
N SER A 163 9.00 10.61 10.81
CA SER A 163 8.23 11.47 11.70
C SER A 163 9.09 12.67 12.05
N GLY A 164 8.77 13.84 11.49
CA GLY A 164 9.30 15.12 11.96
C GLY A 164 8.70 15.52 13.30
#